data_AF-A0A806JXS6-F1
#
_entry.id   AF-A0A806JXS6-F1
#
_cell.length_a   1.000
_cell.length_b   1.000
_cell.length_c   1.000
_cell.angle_alpha   90.00
_cell.angle_beta   90.00
_cell.angle_gamma   90.00
#
_symmetry.space_group_name_H-M   'P 1'
#
loop_
_entity.id
_entity.type
_entity.pdbx_description
1 polymer ?
#
loop_
_entity_poly.entity_id
_entity_poly.type
_entity_poly.pdbx_seq_one_letter_code
_entity_poly.pdbx_strand_id
1 'polypeptide(L)'
;MAGPLNLKDGDDELIRKTRLILQYGAAIVVNFVDENGEAGTFELKTKIAARVYKKLLNNGCPAFNIVFECKNDNLICSWIQDNCPGAFAAKFPAFMTGSLAAKAI
;
A
#
# COMPACT_ATOMS: atom_id res chain seq x y z
N MET A 1 -6.53 -7.02 -8.38
CA MET A 1 -5.80 -6.35 -7.28
C MET A 1 -4.54 -7.15 -7.06
N ALA A 2 -3.36 -6.57 -7.29
CA ALA A 2 -2.10 -7.27 -7.04
C ALA A 2 -1.86 -7.36 -5.52
N GLY A 3 -1.13 -8.39 -5.05
CA GLY A 3 -0.80 -8.54 -3.63
C GLY A 3 -0.14 -7.29 -3.02
N PRO A 4 -0.06 -7.21 -1.68
CA PRO A 4 0.32 -5.97 -1.03
C PRO A 4 1.74 -5.55 -1.39
N LEU A 5 1.84 -4.31 -1.85
CA LEU A 5 3.06 -3.62 -2.23
C LEU A 5 3.59 -2.82 -1.03
N ASN A 6 4.89 -2.87 -0.81
CA ASN A 6 5.55 -2.24 0.35
C ASN A 6 7.04 -2.01 0.10
N LEU A 7 7.73 -1.54 1.14
CA LEU A 7 9.14 -1.16 1.12
C LEU A 7 10.07 -2.26 1.66
N LYS A 8 9.59 -3.49 1.87
CA LYS A 8 10.41 -4.59 2.42
C LYS A 8 11.71 -4.80 1.64
N ASP A 9 11.61 -4.76 0.31
CA ASP A 9 12.72 -4.97 -0.63
C ASP A 9 13.31 -3.63 -1.12
N GLY A 10 13.01 -2.53 -0.43
CA GLY A 10 13.47 -1.19 -0.78
C GLY A 10 12.69 -0.52 -1.92
N ASP A 11 13.18 0.66 -2.31
CA ASP A 11 12.49 1.56 -3.23
C ASP A 11 12.47 1.06 -4.68
N ASP A 12 13.57 0.46 -5.15
CA ASP A 12 13.68 0.03 -6.55
C ASP A 12 12.67 -1.08 -6.86
N GLU A 13 12.50 -2.01 -5.93
CA GLU A 13 11.52 -3.10 -6.07
C GLU A 13 10.09 -2.60 -5.96
N LEU A 14 9.82 -1.62 -5.10
CA LEU A 14 8.53 -0.92 -5.05
C LEU A 14 8.19 -0.33 -6.43
N ILE A 15 9.14 0.39 -7.04
CA ILE A 15 8.93 1.07 -8.33
C ILE A 15 8.78 0.05 -9.45
N ARG A 16 9.60 -1.01 -9.47
CA ARG A 16 9.52 -2.08 -10.47
C ARG A 16 8.15 -2.75 -10.45
N LYS A 17 7.66 -3.14 -9.26
CA LYS A 17 6.32 -3.72 -9.09
C LYS A 17 5.21 -2.73 -9.45
N THR A 18 5.35 -1.45 -9.09
CA THR A 18 4.38 -0.39 -9.44
C THR A 18 4.18 -0.31 -10.96
N ARG A 19 5.29 -0.23 -11.72
CA ARG A 19 5.24 -0.16 -13.19
C ARG A 19 4.52 -1.37 -13.79
N LEU A 20 4.78 -2.56 -13.25
CA LEU A 20 4.14 -3.79 -13.71
C LEU A 20 2.63 -3.77 -13.43
N ILE A 21 2.21 -3.39 -12.21
CA ILE A 21 0.79 -3.34 -11.84
C ILE A 21 0.02 -2.33 -12.69
N LEU A 22 0.61 -1.17 -12.96
CA LEU A 22 -0.01 -0.14 -13.80
C LEU A 22 -0.19 -0.60 -15.25
N GLN A 23 0.72 -1.42 -15.80
CA GLN A 23 0.55 -2.02 -17.13
C GLN A 23 -0.67 -2.95 -17.20
N TYR A 24 -1.02 -3.62 -16.10
CA TYR A 24 -2.20 -4.47 -16.02
C TYR A 24 -3.48 -3.73 -15.64
N GLY A 25 -3.42 -2.42 -15.35
CA GLY A 25 -4.59 -1.61 -14.97
C GLY A 25 -5.21 -2.00 -13.62
N ALA A 26 -4.47 -2.67 -12.73
CA ALA A 26 -4.97 -3.10 -11.44
C ALA A 26 -4.72 -2.07 -10.33
N ALA A 27 -5.59 -2.04 -9.33
CA ALA A 27 -5.35 -1.29 -8.10
C ALA A 27 -4.20 -1.90 -7.28
N ILE A 28 -3.46 -1.02 -6.59
CA ILE A 28 -2.34 -1.33 -5.71
C ILE A 28 -2.83 -1.37 -4.27
N VAL A 29 -2.60 -2.50 -3.59
CA VAL A 29 -2.76 -2.58 -2.13
C VAL A 29 -1.44 -2.22 -1.49
N VAL A 30 -1.46 -1.39 -0.45
CA VAL A 30 -0.28 -1.04 0.33
C VAL A 30 -0.46 -1.54 1.75
N ASN A 31 0.53 -2.24 2.28
CA ASN A 31 0.64 -2.56 3.71
C ASN A 31 1.87 -1.85 4.33
N PHE A 32 1.89 -1.74 5.66
CA PHE A 32 2.87 -0.93 6.39
C PHE A 32 4.12 -1.74 6.76
N VAL A 33 4.87 -2.15 5.74
CA VAL A 33 6.14 -2.88 5.90
C VAL A 33 7.26 -2.08 5.22
N ASP A 34 8.39 -1.95 5.90
CA ASP A 34 9.61 -1.40 5.33
C ASP A 34 10.80 -2.34 5.50
N GLU A 35 12.00 -1.84 5.22
CA GLU A 35 13.25 -2.60 5.30
C GLU A 35 13.53 -3.13 6.72
N ASN A 36 12.91 -2.54 7.75
CA ASN A 36 13.04 -2.93 9.16
C ASN A 36 11.91 -3.84 9.63
N GLY A 37 10.96 -4.18 8.74
CA GLY A 37 9.84 -5.07 9.03
C GLY A 37 8.48 -4.37 9.12
N GLU A 38 7.53 -5.04 9.76
CA GLU A 38 6.15 -4.53 9.89
C GLU A 38 6.05 -3.43 10.95
N ALA A 39 5.41 -2.31 10.63
CA ALA A 39 5.22 -1.21 11.55
C ALA A 39 4.22 -1.55 12.67
N GLY A 40 4.74 -1.66 13.89
CA GLY A 40 3.93 -1.88 15.10
C GLY A 40 3.28 -0.63 15.68
N THR A 41 3.81 0.56 15.42
CA THR A 41 3.33 1.83 16.00
C THR A 41 2.65 2.71 14.95
N PHE A 42 1.74 3.58 15.40
CA PHE A 42 1.07 4.56 14.54
C PHE A 42 2.08 5.47 13.82
N GLU A 43 3.10 5.96 14.54
CA GLU A 43 4.15 6.81 13.99
C GLU A 43 4.92 6.15 12.84
N LEU A 44 5.26 4.85 12.99
CA LEU A 44 5.92 4.12 11.92
C LEU A 44 4.99 3.89 10.72
N LYS A 45 3.71 3.57 10.96
CA LYS A 45 2.72 3.39 9.89
C LYS A 45 2.54 4.66 9.06
N THR A 46 2.39 5.82 9.71
CA THR A 46 2.23 7.10 8.99
C THR A 46 3.49 7.48 8.22
N LYS A 47 4.68 7.25 8.79
CA LYS A 47 5.97 7.44 8.10
C LYS A 47 6.07 6.58 6.83
N ILE A 48 5.74 5.29 6.93
CA ILE A 48 5.74 4.37 5.78
C ILE A 48 4.69 4.78 4.76
N ALA A 49 3.46 5.08 5.19
CA ALA A 49 2.36 5.48 4.31
C ALA A 49 2.72 6.72 3.48
N ALA A 50 3.26 7.76 4.13
CA ALA A 50 3.73 8.98 3.46
C ALA A 50 4.82 8.68 2.41
N ARG A 51 5.80 7.84 2.77
CA ARG A 51 6.92 7.46 1.88
C ARG A 51 6.42 6.70 0.66
N VAL A 52 5.56 5.69 0.86
CA VAL A 52 4.99 4.90 -0.24
C VAL A 52 4.10 5.77 -1.13
N TYR A 53 3.18 6.53 -0.54
CA TYR A 53 2.26 7.40 -1.28
C TYR A 53 3.00 8.34 -2.23
N LYS A 54 4.00 9.07 -1.71
CA LYS A 54 4.83 9.98 -2.51
C LYS A 54 5.56 9.24 -3.63
N LYS A 55 6.10 8.06 -3.37
CA LYS A 55 6.81 7.25 -4.39
C LYS A 55 5.86 6.76 -5.48
N LEU A 56 4.68 6.28 -5.13
CA LEU A 56 3.70 5.81 -6.10
C LEU A 56 3.27 6.95 -7.03
N LEU A 57 2.91 8.12 -6.49
CA LEU A 57 2.54 9.29 -7.30
C LEU A 57 3.68 9.74 -8.21
N ASN A 58 4.90 9.84 -7.67
CA ASN A 58 6.06 10.25 -8.45
C ASN A 58 6.41 9.27 -9.59
N ASN A 59 5.93 8.02 -9.51
CA ASN A 59 6.13 7.00 -10.54
C ASN A 59 4.88 6.80 -11.41
N GLY A 60 3.97 7.78 -11.44
CA GLY A 60 2.83 7.80 -12.34
C GLY A 60 1.65 6.93 -11.90
N CYS A 61 1.66 6.40 -10.67
CA CYS A 61 0.47 5.76 -10.12
C CYS A 61 -0.58 6.83 -9.79
N PRO A 62 -1.79 6.76 -10.33
CA PRO A 62 -2.87 7.64 -9.91
C PRO A 62 -3.25 7.39 -8.44
N ALA A 63 -3.59 8.44 -7.70
CA ALA A 63 -3.97 8.31 -6.29
C ALA A 63 -5.14 7.35 -6.06
N PHE A 64 -6.14 7.39 -6.96
CA PHE A 64 -7.32 6.52 -6.91
C PHE A 64 -7.02 5.04 -7.14
N ASN A 65 -5.81 4.67 -7.57
CA ASN A 65 -5.38 3.29 -7.66
C ASN A 65 -4.73 2.78 -6.36
N ILE A 66 -4.53 3.63 -5.36
CA ILE A 66 -3.82 3.30 -4.12
C ILE A 66 -4.82 2.95 -3.02
N VAL A 67 -4.71 1.74 -2.47
CA VAL A 67 -5.54 1.26 -1.36
C VAL A 67 -4.65 0.82 -0.21
N PHE A 68 -4.69 1.54 0.90
CA PHE A 68 -3.98 1.18 2.12
C PHE A 68 -4.78 0.18 2.97
N GLU A 69 -4.20 -0.98 3.23
CA GLU A 69 -4.75 -1.98 4.14
C GLU A 69 -4.49 -1.56 5.60
N CYS A 70 -5.52 -1.03 6.24
CA CYS A 70 -5.46 -0.51 7.60
C CYS A 70 -5.67 -1.59 8.69
N LYS A 71 -5.93 -2.85 8.28
CA LYS A 71 -6.33 -3.94 9.17
C LYS A 71 -7.44 -3.47 10.14
N ASN A 72 -7.19 -3.45 11.45
CA ASN A 72 -8.15 -3.01 12.48
C ASN A 72 -7.83 -1.63 13.08
N ASP A 73 -6.90 -0.87 12.51
CA ASP A 73 -6.41 0.40 13.06
C ASP A 73 -7.24 1.58 12.51
N ASN A 74 -8.07 2.18 13.37
CA ASN A 74 -8.90 3.34 13.00
C ASN A 74 -8.09 4.63 12.83
N LEU A 75 -7.03 4.78 13.61
CA LEU A 75 -6.22 6.00 13.60
C LEU A 75 -5.49 6.12 12.27
N ILE A 76 -4.92 5.02 11.78
CA ILE A 76 -4.26 5.02 10.47
C ILE A 76 -5.27 5.23 9.33
N CYS A 77 -6.49 4.68 9.42
CA CYS A 77 -7.55 4.94 8.44
C CYS A 77 -7.84 6.45 8.29
N SER A 78 -8.09 7.12 9.43
CA SER A 78 -8.37 8.57 9.44
C SER A 78 -7.17 9.34 8.90
N TRP A 79 -5.96 9.01 9.37
CA TRP A 79 -4.76 9.69 8.92
C TRP A 79 -4.56 9.59 7.40
N ILE A 80 -4.82 8.43 6.80
CA ILE A 80 -4.74 8.25 5.34
C ILE A 80 -5.77 9.13 4.62
N GLN A 81 -7.00 9.19 5.11
CA GLN A 81 -8.05 10.04 4.52
C GLN A 81 -7.65 11.52 4.54
N ASP A 82 -6.99 11.96 5.62
CA ASP A 82 -6.57 13.35 5.79
C ASP A 82 -5.28 13.70 5.03
N ASN A 83 -4.36 12.74 4.84
CA ASN A 83 -2.98 13.01 4.39
C ASN A 83 -2.62 12.38 3.02
N CYS A 84 -3.47 11.51 2.46
CA CYS A 84 -3.26 10.85 1.18
C CYS A 84 -4.45 11.11 0.23
N PRO A 85 -4.63 12.34 -0.27
CA PRO A 85 -5.83 12.73 -1.00
C PRO A 85 -6.04 11.90 -2.27
N GLY A 86 -7.22 11.30 -2.39
CA GLY A 86 -7.58 10.45 -3.53
C GLY A 86 -7.13 9.00 -3.40
N ALA A 87 -6.36 8.62 -2.37
CA ALA A 87 -6.15 7.23 -1.99
C ALA A 87 -7.29 6.71 -1.09
N PHE A 88 -7.38 5.39 -0.96
CA PHE A 88 -8.40 4.73 -0.14
C PHE A 88 -7.79 4.08 1.09
N ALA A 89 -8.47 4.19 2.23
CA ALA A 89 -8.20 3.39 3.42
C ALA A 89 -9.21 2.24 3.48
N ALA A 90 -8.73 0.99 3.52
CA ALA A 90 -9.58 -0.19 3.53
C ALA A 90 -9.24 -1.13 4.69
N LYS A 91 -10.27 -1.81 5.19
CA LYS A 91 -10.13 -2.91 6.14
C LYS A 91 -10.57 -4.18 5.45
N PHE A 92 -9.64 -5.07 5.18
CA PHE A 92 -9.95 -6.35 4.58
C PHE A 92 -10.21 -7.38 5.69
N PRO A 93 -11.28 -8.17 5.61
CA PRO A 93 -11.44 -9.32 6.49
C PRO A 93 -10.31 -10.32 6.24
N ALA A 94 -9.85 -11.00 7.29
CA ALA A 94 -8.64 -11.83 7.27
C ALA A 94 -8.65 -12.98 6.24
N PHE A 95 -9.81 -13.37 5.69
CA PHE A 95 -9.88 -14.36 4.62
C PHE A 95 -9.46 -13.81 3.25
N MET A 96 -9.43 -12.49 3.06
CA MET A 96 -8.97 -11.85 1.82
C MET A 96 -7.46 -11.58 1.80
N THR A 97 -6.77 -11.72 2.93
CA THR A 97 -5.32 -11.47 3.06
C THR A 97 -4.47 -12.71 2.77
N GLY A 98 -5.09 -13.89 2.59
CA GLY A 98 -4.41 -15.16 2.31
C GLY A 98 -4.50 -15.61 0.85
N SER A 99 -3.34 -15.72 0.19
CA SER A 99 -2.99 -16.42 -1.07
C SER A 99 -3.85 -16.30 -2.35
N LEU A 100 -5.07 -15.76 -2.31
CA LEU A 100 -5.93 -15.64 -3.50
C LEU A 100 -5.52 -14.49 -4.43
N ALA A 101 -4.88 -13.43 -3.91
CA ALA A 101 -4.32 -12.36 -4.75
C ALA A 101 -2.97 -12.73 -5.40
N ALA A 102 -2.32 -13.82 -4.96
CA ALA A 102 -1.00 -14.24 -5.46
C ALA A 102 -1.06 -15.34 -6.54
N LYS A 103 -2.27 -15.77 -6.97
CA LYS A 103 -2.47 -16.82 -7.99
C LYS A 103 -3.04 -16.30 -9.33
N ALA A 104 -3.07 -15.00 -9.55
CA ALA A 104 -3.61 -14.41 -10.78
C ALA A 104 -2.63 -13.40 -11.39
N ILE A 105 -1.41 -13.84 -11.68
CA ILE A 105 -0.55 -13.35 -12.77
C ILE A 105 0.28 -14.54 -13.26
#